data_AF-A0A1M5DDA4-F1
#
_entry.id   AF-A0A1M5DDA4-F1
#
_cell.length_a   1.000
_cell.length_b   1.000
_cell.length_c   1.000
_cell.angle_alpha   90.00
_cell.angle_beta   90.00
_cell.angle_gamma   90.00
#
_symmetry.space_group_name_H-M   'P 1'
#
loop_
_entity.id
_entity.type
_entity.pdbx_description
1 polymer ?
#
loop_
_entity_poly.entity_id
_entity_poly.type
_entity_poly.pdbx_seq_one_letter_code
_entity_poly.pdbx_strand_id
1 'polypeptide(L)'
;MAKAANGPLGTLNGKLHNLVFYVLNGQHVCRTIGDPGKPSINQLANRQEMSVTMRLVKSIREFISVSFDLEAQGTVKNAHNLATSYIKKKAL
;
A
#
# COMPACT_ATOMS: atom_id res chain seq x y z
N MET A 1 5.13 -9.38 18.80
CA MET A 1 4.54 -10.70 18.52
C MET A 1 3.10 -10.51 18.12
N ALA A 2 2.61 -11.22 17.10
CA ALA A 2 1.24 -11.12 16.63
C ALA A 2 0.26 -11.68 17.67
N LYS A 3 -0.94 -11.09 17.73
CA LYS A 3 -2.04 -11.50 18.62
C LYS A 3 -3.29 -11.73 17.79
N ALA A 4 -4.08 -12.75 18.14
CA ALA A 4 -5.42 -12.92 17.60
C ALA A 4 -6.39 -12.03 18.40
N ALA A 5 -7.02 -11.07 17.73
CA ALA A 5 -7.98 -10.17 18.36
C ALA A 5 -9.33 -10.87 18.57
N ASN A 6 -9.97 -10.71 19.73
CA ASN A 6 -11.29 -11.28 20.03
C ASN A 6 -11.36 -12.82 20.12
N GLY A 7 -10.25 -13.49 20.44
CA GLY A 7 -10.22 -14.93 20.75
C GLY A 7 -9.36 -15.77 19.79
N PRO A 8 -9.39 -17.11 19.93
CA PRO A 8 -8.48 -18.01 19.20
C PRO A 8 -8.60 -17.98 17.67
N LEU A 9 -9.80 -17.68 17.14
CA LEU A 9 -10.07 -17.52 15.71
C LEU A 9 -10.07 -16.05 15.26
N GLY A 10 -9.54 -15.20 16.12
CA GLY A 10 -9.42 -13.77 15.91
C GLY A 10 -8.48 -13.39 14.78
N THR A 11 -8.74 -12.24 14.17
CA THR A 11 -7.83 -11.72 13.13
C THR A 11 -6.47 -11.41 13.75
N LEU A 12 -5.40 -11.80 13.07
CA LEU A 12 -4.05 -11.52 13.51
C LEU A 12 -3.73 -10.03 13.40
N ASN A 13 -3.09 -9.49 14.43
CA ASN A 13 -2.54 -8.14 14.44
C ASN A 13 -1.14 -8.16 15.07
N GLY A 14 -0.17 -7.55 14.40
CA GLY A 14 1.24 -7.51 14.80
C GLY A 14 2.14 -8.42 13.97
N LYS A 15 3.35 -8.68 14.47
CA LYS A 15 4.42 -9.38 13.73
C LYS A 15 4.54 -10.86 14.13
N LEU A 16 4.49 -11.76 13.16
CA LEU A 16 4.79 -13.18 13.29
C LEU A 16 5.93 -13.52 12.32
N HIS A 17 7.12 -13.78 12.86
CA HIS A 17 8.34 -13.96 12.06
C HIS A 17 8.56 -12.80 11.07
N ASN A 18 8.54 -13.06 9.76
CA ASN A 18 8.70 -12.09 8.68
C ASN A 18 7.36 -11.59 8.12
N LEU A 19 6.24 -11.91 8.75
CA LEU A 19 4.91 -11.43 8.38
C LEU A 19 4.40 -10.37 9.36
N VAL A 20 3.78 -9.32 8.85
CA VAL A 20 3.15 -8.25 9.62
C VAL A 20 1.68 -8.17 9.23
N PHE A 21 0.82 -8.31 10.24
CA PHE A 21 -0.63 -8.26 10.11
C PHE A 21 -1.16 -6.96 10.72
N TYR A 22 -2.07 -6.28 10.03
CA TYR A 22 -2.73 -5.07 10.53
C TYR A 22 -4.01 -4.77 9.75
N VAL A 23 -4.83 -3.85 10.25
CA VAL A 23 -6.02 -3.37 9.56
C VAL A 23 -5.68 -2.05 8.85
N LEU A 24 -5.99 -1.95 7.57
CA LEU A 24 -5.84 -0.75 6.75
C LEU A 24 -7.14 -0.48 6.02
N ASN A 25 -7.76 0.69 6.27
CA ASN A 25 -9.06 1.05 5.68
C ASN A 25 -10.13 -0.06 5.84
N GLY A 26 -10.19 -0.67 7.03
CA GLY A 26 -11.11 -1.77 7.32
C GLY A 26 -10.71 -3.14 6.75
N GLN A 27 -9.61 -3.23 5.97
CA GLN A 27 -9.13 -4.49 5.42
C GLN A 27 -8.04 -5.12 6.27
N HIS A 28 -8.10 -6.44 6.45
CA HIS A 28 -7.00 -7.21 7.03
C HIS A 28 -5.87 -7.37 6.01
N VAL A 29 -4.72 -6.77 6.30
CA VAL A 29 -3.54 -6.77 5.47
C VAL A 29 -2.47 -7.64 6.11
N CYS A 30 -1.87 -8.52 5.31
CA CYS A 30 -0.66 -9.25 5.65
C CYS A 30 0.46 -8.84 4.69
N ARG A 31 1.63 -8.48 5.22
CA ARG A 31 2.82 -8.15 4.42
C ARG A 31 4.02 -8.94 4.89
N THR A 32 4.81 -9.42 3.94
CA THR A 32 6.14 -9.92 4.20
C THR A 32 7.11 -8.74 4.36
N ILE A 33 7.94 -8.79 5.40
CA ILE A 33 9.02 -7.85 5.67
C ILE A 33 10.35 -8.61 5.70
N GLY A 34 11.43 -7.94 5.32
CA GLY A 34 12.75 -8.54 5.25
C GLY A 34 13.55 -7.96 4.10
N ASP A 35 14.81 -8.36 4.01
CA ASP A 35 15.64 -8.01 2.85
C ASP A 35 15.19 -8.83 1.63
N PRO A 36 14.69 -8.21 0.56
CA PRO A 36 14.34 -8.92 -0.67
C PRO A 36 15.57 -9.36 -1.47
N GLY A 37 16.78 -9.01 -1.03
CA GLY A 37 18.03 -9.25 -1.73
C GLY A 37 18.25 -8.29 -2.91
N LYS A 38 19.25 -8.60 -3.72
CA LYS A 38 19.59 -7.82 -4.92
C LYS A 38 18.44 -7.87 -5.92
N PRO A 39 17.89 -6.72 -6.37
CA PRO A 39 16.81 -6.72 -7.33
C PRO A 39 17.28 -7.20 -8.71
N SER A 40 16.41 -7.87 -9.45
CA SER A 40 16.56 -8.03 -10.89
C SER A 40 16.43 -6.69 -11.60
N ILE A 41 16.83 -6.63 -12.88
CA ILE A 41 16.73 -5.41 -13.70
C ILE A 41 15.26 -4.92 -13.74
N ASN A 42 14.31 -5.83 -13.94
CA ASN A 42 12.88 -5.50 -13.97
C ASN A 42 12.37 -5.00 -12.61
N GLN A 43 12.83 -5.59 -11.50
CA GLN A 43 12.49 -5.10 -10.17
C GLN A 43 13.07 -3.71 -9.91
N LEU A 44 14.31 -3.45 -10.34
CA LEU A 44 14.95 -2.15 -10.19
C LEU A 44 14.23 -1.08 -11.02
N ALA A 45 13.92 -1.37 -12.29
CA ALA A 45 13.16 -0.48 -13.17
C ALA A 45 11.80 -0.14 -12.54
N ASN A 46 11.05 -1.15 -12.07
CA ASN A 46 9.77 -0.93 -11.40
C ASN A 46 9.88 -0.06 -10.14
N ARG A 47 10.94 -0.25 -9.33
CA ARG A 47 11.22 0.60 -8.15
C ARG A 47 11.53 2.04 -8.55
N GLN A 48 12.28 2.25 -9.63
CA GLN A 48 12.61 3.58 -10.14
C GLN A 48 11.37 4.29 -10.70
N GLU A 49 10.56 3.59 -11.49
CA GLU A 49 9.27 4.10 -11.97
C GLU A 49 8.39 4.54 -10.80
N MET A 50 8.22 3.67 -9.80
CA MET A 50 7.45 3.98 -8.60
C MET A 50 8.02 5.21 -7.87
N SER A 51 9.35 5.32 -7.74
CA SER A 51 9.99 6.50 -7.12
C SER A 51 9.64 7.80 -7.85
N VAL A 52 9.63 7.80 -9.19
CA VAL A 52 9.22 8.96 -9.98
C VAL A 52 7.72 9.24 -9.79
N THR A 53 6.87 8.21 -9.85
CA THR A 53 5.43 8.34 -9.61
C THR A 53 5.13 8.96 -8.25
N MET A 54 5.79 8.50 -7.18
CA MET A 54 5.60 9.04 -5.83
C MET A 54 6.03 10.50 -5.71
N ARG A 55 7.12 10.91 -6.37
CA ARG A 55 7.56 12.31 -6.39
C ARG A 55 6.53 13.20 -7.08
N LEU A 56 6.00 12.78 -8.22
CA LEU A 56 4.96 13.51 -8.94
C LEU A 56 3.68 13.61 -8.11
N VAL A 57 3.16 12.48 -7.62
CA VAL A 57 1.93 12.46 -6.80
C VAL A 57 2.06 13.36 -5.57
N LYS A 58 3.24 13.35 -4.93
CA LYS A 58 3.52 14.24 -3.79
C LYS A 58 3.48 15.72 -4.17
N SER A 59 4.00 16.11 -5.34
CA SER A 59 4.03 17.51 -5.76
C SER A 59 2.65 18.07 -6.12
N ILE A 60 1.69 17.20 -6.47
CA ILE A 60 0.31 17.59 -6.81
C ILE A 60 -0.73 17.09 -5.79
N ARG A 61 -0.33 16.94 -4.52
CA ARG A 61 -1.16 16.33 -3.47
C ARG A 61 -2.52 17.01 -3.29
N GLU A 62 -2.55 18.34 -3.25
CA GLU A 62 -3.79 19.10 -3.04
C GLU A 62 -4.77 18.90 -4.20
N PHE A 63 -4.27 18.95 -5.43
CA PHE A 63 -5.04 18.64 -6.63
C PHE A 63 -5.62 17.22 -6.57
N ILE A 64 -4.79 16.23 -6.22
CA ILE A 64 -5.24 14.84 -6.11
C ILE A 64 -6.32 14.65 -5.05
N SER A 65 -6.22 15.33 -3.90
CA SER A 65 -7.27 15.27 -2.87
C SER A 65 -8.60 15.73 -3.45
N VAL A 66 -8.65 16.94 -4.02
CA VAL A 66 -9.89 17.50 -4.57
C VAL A 66 -10.44 16.67 -5.73
N SER A 67 -9.58 16.13 -6.60
CA SER A 67 -10.02 15.38 -7.78
C SER A 67 -10.45 13.94 -7.50
N PHE A 68 -9.81 13.25 -6.55
CA PHE A 68 -10.01 11.80 -6.35
C PHE A 68 -10.66 11.43 -5.02
N ASP A 69 -10.87 12.37 -4.08
CA ASP A 69 -11.46 12.03 -2.78
C ASP A 69 -12.89 11.48 -2.94
N LEU A 70 -13.70 12.05 -3.83
CA LEU A 70 -15.06 11.54 -4.11
C LEU A 70 -15.04 10.15 -4.75
N GLU A 71 -14.12 9.89 -5.67
CA GLU A 71 -13.98 8.56 -6.30
C GLU A 71 -13.49 7.51 -5.29
N ALA A 72 -12.67 7.91 -4.31
CA ALA A 72 -12.20 7.02 -3.26
C ALA A 72 -13.28 6.64 -2.25
N GLN A 73 -14.35 7.43 -2.11
CA GLN A 73 -15.42 7.16 -1.15
C GLN A 73 -16.10 5.81 -1.38
N GLY A 74 -16.33 5.07 -0.28
CA GLY A 74 -16.90 3.73 -0.33
C GLY A 74 -15.95 2.65 -0.84
N THR A 75 -14.71 3.02 -1.22
CA THR A 75 -13.67 2.06 -1.59
C THR A 75 -12.70 1.83 -0.43
N VAL A 76 -11.78 0.89 -0.64
CA VAL A 76 -10.66 0.59 0.27
C VAL A 76 -9.41 1.39 -0.06
N LYS A 77 -9.46 2.20 -1.14
CA LYS A 77 -8.37 3.04 -1.65
C LYS A 77 -8.57 4.48 -1.17
N ASN A 78 -7.48 5.24 -1.12
CA ASN A 78 -7.54 6.70 -0.95
C ASN A 78 -7.25 7.42 -2.27
N ALA A 79 -7.43 8.74 -2.32
CA ALA A 79 -7.14 9.57 -3.49
C ALA A 79 -5.72 9.37 -4.04
N HIS A 80 -4.72 9.27 -3.15
CA HIS A 80 -3.33 9.02 -3.53
C HIS A 80 -3.18 7.67 -4.24
N ASN A 81 -3.89 6.63 -3.79
CA ASN A 81 -3.89 5.33 -4.41
C ASN A 81 -4.48 5.37 -5.83
N LEU A 82 -5.62 6.03 -5.99
CA LEU A 82 -6.27 6.18 -7.31
C LEU A 82 -5.35 6.92 -8.28
N ALA A 83 -4.85 8.10 -7.90
CA ALA A 83 -3.93 8.86 -8.75
C ALA A 83 -2.67 8.08 -9.13
N THR A 84 -2.07 7.34 -8.18
CA THR A 84 -0.93 6.47 -8.45
C THR A 84 -1.25 5.41 -9.51
N SER A 85 -2.45 4.82 -9.45
CA SER A 85 -2.89 3.79 -10.39
C SER A 85 -3.14 4.32 -11.80
N TYR A 86 -3.56 5.58 -11.91
CA TYR A 86 -3.71 6.28 -13.19
C TYR A 86 -2.36 6.56 -13.85
N ILE A 87 -1.35 6.96 -13.08
CA ILE A 87 -0.01 7.26 -13.60
C ILE A 87 0.77 5.98 -13.93
N LYS A 88 0.72 4.99 -13.03
CA LYS A 88 1.41 3.72 -13.19
C LYS A 88 0.40 2.58 -13.13
N LYS A 89 0.15 1.98 -14.29
CA LYS A 89 -0.75 0.83 -14.42
C LYS A 89 -0.25 -0.32 -13.53
N LYS A 90 -1.18 -1.01 -12.86
CA LYS A 90 -0.92 -2.15 -11.96
C LYS A 90 0.01 -1.80 -10.77
N ALA A 91 -0.07 -0.57 -10.27
CA ALA A 91 0.74 -0.11 -9.13
C ALA A 91 0.23 -0.55 -7.75
N LEU A 92 -1.06 -0.93 -7.64
CA LEU A 92 -1.74 -1.25 -6.39
C LEU A 92 -2.45 -2.60 -6.45
#